data_AF-A0A3D3LZ77-F1
#
_entry.id   AF-A0A3D3LZ77-F1
#
_cell.length_a   1.000
_cell.length_b   1.000
_cell.length_c   1.000
_cell.angle_alpha   90.00
_cell.angle_beta   90.00
_cell.angle_gamma   90.00
#
_symmetry.space_group_name_H-M   'P 1'
#
loop_
_entity.id
_entity.type
_entity.pdbx_description
1 polymer ?
#
loop_
_entity_poly.entity_id
_entity_poly.type
_entity_poly.pdbx_seq_one_letter_code
_entity_poly.pdbx_strand_id
1 'polypeptide(L)'
;MDIEDTTGHVDINDRHHRVQEMETALGAAQEQARALQAALAQARAGLASYHQLEGYYGSEHWHDDREAMDRGTFEPVGAAGVLSEDAAYDALSLWYGCAVEMVDLAAQLLKPTSDQR
;
A
#
# COMPACT_ATOMS: atom_id res chain seq x y z
N MET A 1 34.50 -32.12 -46.74
CA MET A 1 34.68 -30.66 -46.74
C MET A 1 33.51 -30.13 -45.95
N ASP A 2 33.73 -30.08 -44.65
CA ASP A 2 32.76 -29.62 -43.66
C ASP A 2 32.64 -28.11 -43.78
N ILE A 3 31.43 -27.65 -44.05
CA ILE A 3 31.06 -26.27 -43.81
C ILE A 3 30.03 -26.35 -42.68
N GLU A 4 30.55 -26.43 -41.45
CA GLU A 4 29.75 -26.11 -40.27
C GLU A 4 29.41 -24.63 -40.38
N ASP A 5 28.15 -24.33 -40.70
CA ASP A 5 27.57 -23.00 -40.57
C ASP A 5 27.47 -22.67 -39.07
N THR A 6 28.57 -22.21 -38.49
CA THR A 6 28.68 -21.79 -37.09
C THR A 6 28.24 -20.33 -36.94
N THR A 7 27.08 -19.97 -37.51
CA THR A 7 26.48 -18.66 -37.27
C THR A 7 25.31 -18.84 -36.31
N GLY A 8 25.54 -18.49 -35.04
CA GLY A 8 24.61 -18.59 -33.91
C GLY A 8 23.21 -18.04 -34.18
N HIS A 9 22.37 -18.88 -34.79
CA HIS A 9 20.96 -18.62 -35.01
C HIS A 9 20.26 -18.93 -33.69
N VAL A 10 20.21 -17.96 -32.77
CA VAL A 10 19.14 -17.96 -31.76
C VAL A 10 17.85 -18.14 -32.55
N ASP A 11 17.14 -19.24 -32.35
CA ASP A 11 15.98 -19.62 -33.13
C ASP A 11 14.99 -18.43 -33.15
N ILE A 12 14.47 -18.07 -34.33
CA ILE A 12 13.44 -17.04 -34.47
C ILE A 12 12.25 -17.37 -33.56
N ASN A 13 11.96 -18.66 -33.39
CA ASN A 13 10.93 -19.17 -32.50
C ASN A 13 11.24 -18.87 -31.02
N ASP A 14 12.50 -19.02 -30.59
CA ASP A 14 12.95 -18.67 -29.24
C ASP A 14 12.89 -17.15 -28.99
N ARG A 15 13.22 -16.34 -30.01
CA ARG A 15 13.10 -14.87 -29.90
C ARG A 15 11.64 -14.46 -29.73
N HIS A 16 10.73 -15.03 -30.53
CA HIS A 16 9.29 -14.78 -30.43
C HIS A 16 8.74 -15.18 -29.08
N HIS A 17 9.10 -16.35 -28.56
CA HIS A 17 8.64 -16.80 -27.24
C HIS A 17 9.05 -15.83 -26.13
N ARG A 18 10.34 -15.45 -26.08
CA ARG A 18 10.83 -14.50 -25.07
C ARG A 18 10.13 -13.15 -25.15
N VAL A 19 9.90 -12.63 -26.36
CA VAL A 19 9.18 -11.36 -26.53
C VAL A 19 7.75 -11.49 -26.02
N GLN A 20 7.06 -12.59 -26.35
CA GLN A 20 5.68 -12.82 -25.91
C GLN A 20 5.57 -12.90 -24.38
N GLU A 21 6.51 -13.60 -23.73
CA GLU A 21 6.58 -13.67 -22.26
C GLU A 21 6.79 -12.28 -21.63
N MET A 22 7.69 -11.48 -22.21
CA MET A 22 7.97 -10.13 -21.72
C MET A 22 6.81 -9.16 -21.96
N GLU A 23 6.07 -9.28 -23.07
CA GLU A 23 4.85 -8.50 -23.32
C GLU A 23 3.75 -8.83 -22.29
N THR A 24 3.58 -10.11 -21.96
CA THR A 24 2.66 -10.52 -20.88
C THR A 24 3.11 -9.95 -19.53
N ALA A 25 4.39 -10.03 -19.20
CA ALA A 25 4.93 -9.46 -17.97
C ALA A 25 4.79 -7.93 -17.91
N LEU A 26 5.02 -7.24 -19.04
CA LEU A 26 4.88 -5.79 -19.17
C LEU A 26 3.44 -5.36 -18.91
N GLY A 27 2.47 -6.03 -19.54
CA GLY A 27 1.05 -5.75 -19.33
C GLY A 27 0.66 -5.87 -17.86
N ALA A 28 1.04 -6.99 -17.22
CA ALA A 28 0.76 -7.21 -15.81
C ALA A 28 1.43 -6.17 -14.90
N ALA A 29 2.71 -5.85 -15.14
CA ALA A 29 3.44 -4.85 -14.36
C ALA A 29 2.79 -3.45 -14.46
N GLN A 30 2.36 -3.05 -15.66
CA GLN A 30 1.69 -1.76 -15.86
C GLN A 30 0.32 -1.70 -15.19
N GLU A 31 -0.45 -2.79 -15.21
CA GLU A 31 -1.75 -2.86 -14.54
C GLU A 31 -1.59 -2.72 -13.02
N GLN A 32 -0.69 -3.51 -12.42
CA GLN A 32 -0.42 -3.45 -10.98
C GLN A 32 0.13 -2.09 -10.54
N ALA A 33 1.03 -1.48 -11.32
CA ALA A 33 1.56 -0.15 -11.02
C ALA A 33 0.46 0.93 -11.02
N ARG A 34 -0.50 0.86 -11.96
CA ARG A 34 -1.65 1.77 -12.00
C ARG A 34 -2.58 1.59 -10.80
N ALA A 35 -2.86 0.34 -10.42
CA ALA A 35 -3.67 0.04 -9.24
C ALA A 35 -3.01 0.59 -7.95
N LEU A 36 -1.71 0.37 -7.77
CA LEU A 36 -0.94 0.91 -6.65
C LEU A 36 -0.95 2.44 -6.65
N GLN A 37 -0.75 3.08 -7.81
CA GLN A 37 -0.80 4.54 -7.91
C GLN A 37 -2.16 5.11 -7.47
N ALA A 38 -3.26 4.48 -7.88
CA ALA A 38 -4.60 4.88 -7.49
C ALA A 38 -4.86 4.68 -5.98
N ALA A 39 -4.38 3.58 -5.40
CA ALA A 39 -4.47 3.34 -3.96
C ALA A 39 -3.67 4.37 -3.15
N LEU A 40 -2.43 4.67 -3.56
CA LEU A 40 -1.60 5.69 -2.92
C LEU A 40 -2.22 7.10 -3.01
N ALA A 41 -2.90 7.43 -4.11
CA ALA A 41 -3.62 8.69 -4.25
C ALA A 41 -4.79 8.79 -3.26
N GLN A 42 -5.58 7.70 -3.12
CA GLN A 42 -6.66 7.64 -2.14
C GLN A 42 -6.14 7.73 -0.70
N ALA A 43 -5.05 7.01 -0.39
CA ALA A 43 -4.40 7.08 0.92
C ALA A 43 -3.95 8.51 1.25
N ARG A 44 -3.33 9.22 0.28
CA ARG A 44 -2.93 10.62 0.45
C ARG A 44 -4.12 11.55 0.73
N ALA A 45 -5.24 11.35 0.03
CA ALA A 45 -6.46 12.13 0.29
C ALA A 45 -7.03 11.87 1.69
N GLY A 46 -6.84 10.67 2.25
CA GLY A 46 -7.27 10.28 3.60
C GLY A 46 -6.39 10.80 4.74
N LEU A 47 -5.18 11.31 4.47
CA LEU A 47 -4.24 11.74 5.52
C LEU A 47 -4.80 12.85 6.43
N ALA A 48 -5.63 13.74 5.89
CA ALA A 48 -6.26 14.80 6.69
C ALA A 48 -7.16 14.20 7.79
N SER A 49 -7.99 13.22 7.43
CA SER A 49 -8.87 12.53 8.39
C SER A 49 -8.07 11.67 9.37
N TYR A 50 -7.00 11.02 8.90
CA TYR A 50 -6.08 10.27 9.76
C TYR A 50 -5.48 11.17 10.84
N HIS A 51 -4.89 12.31 10.47
CA HIS A 51 -4.27 13.23 11.43
C HIS A 51 -5.30 13.88 12.37
N GLN A 52 -6.51 14.13 11.90
CA GLN A 52 -7.58 14.61 12.76
C GLN A 52 -7.95 13.57 13.83
N LEU A 53 -8.08 12.30 13.43
CA LEU A 53 -8.38 11.20 14.37
C LEU A 53 -7.21 10.97 15.34
N GLU A 54 -5.98 10.93 14.84
CA GLU A 54 -4.75 10.79 15.63
C GLU A 54 -4.62 11.90 16.67
N GLY A 55 -4.89 13.15 16.29
CA GLY A 55 -4.81 14.29 17.20
C GLY A 55 -5.94 14.35 18.23
N TYR A 56 -7.11 13.77 17.92
CA TYR A 56 -8.23 13.72 18.85
C TYR A 56 -8.08 12.56 19.84
N TYR A 57 -7.77 11.36 19.35
CA TYR A 57 -7.69 10.15 20.18
C TYR A 57 -6.61 10.27 21.26
N GLY A 58 -6.99 10.10 22.53
CA GLY A 58 -6.08 10.28 23.67
C GLY A 58 -5.77 11.74 24.05
N SER A 59 -6.41 12.72 23.40
CA SER A 59 -6.34 14.12 23.81
C SER A 59 -7.19 14.40 25.06
N GLU A 60 -6.96 15.54 25.71
CA GLU A 60 -7.80 16.03 26.83
C GLU A 60 -9.28 16.09 26.42
N HIS A 61 -9.59 16.57 25.21
CA HIS A 61 -10.97 16.64 24.72
C HIS A 61 -11.60 15.25 24.58
N TRP A 62 -10.85 14.26 24.10
CA TRP A 62 -11.35 12.89 24.01
C TRP A 62 -11.63 12.28 25.39
N HIS A 63 -10.77 12.55 26.38
CA HIS A 63 -10.99 12.12 27.75
C HIS A 63 -12.25 12.77 28.36
N ASP A 64 -12.42 14.08 28.18
CA ASP A 64 -13.57 14.84 28.65
C ASP A 64 -14.87 14.33 28.00
N ASP A 65 -14.86 14.12 26.69
CA ASP A 65 -16.01 13.62 25.92
C ASP A 65 -16.40 12.20 26.36
N ARG A 66 -15.39 11.32 26.56
CA ARG A 66 -15.60 9.95 27.06
C ARG A 66 -16.17 9.96 28.48
N GLU A 67 -15.66 10.81 29.37
CA GLU A 67 -16.19 10.96 30.71
C GLU A 67 -17.63 11.51 30.71
N ALA A 68 -17.93 12.48 29.85
CA ALA A 68 -19.28 13.00 29.68
C ALA A 68 -20.26 11.91 29.18
N MET A 69 -19.80 11.02 28.30
CA MET A 69 -20.55 9.85 27.84
C MET A 69 -20.80 8.87 28.99
N ASP A 70 -19.77 8.53 29.78
CA ASP A 70 -19.88 7.61 30.92
C ASP A 70 -20.81 8.15 32.02
N ARG A 71 -20.83 9.48 32.21
CA ARG A 71 -21.72 10.17 33.16
C ARG A 71 -23.15 10.38 32.63
N GLY A 72 -23.41 10.04 31.36
CA GLY A 72 -24.72 10.25 30.72
C GLY A 72 -25.06 11.72 30.49
N THR A 73 -24.08 12.61 30.51
CA THR A 73 -24.23 14.06 30.24
C THR A 73 -23.98 14.43 28.79
N PHE A 74 -23.73 13.43 27.94
CA PHE A 74 -23.50 13.56 26.51
C PHE A 74 -24.80 13.36 25.73
N GLU A 75 -25.17 14.31 24.87
CA GLU A 75 -26.30 14.10 23.95
C GLU A 75 -25.95 12.97 22.97
N PRO A 76 -26.86 12.01 22.68
CA PRO A 76 -26.52 10.88 21.82
C PRO A 76 -26.07 11.34 20.42
N VAL A 77 -24.81 11.08 20.07
CA VAL A 77 -24.27 11.32 18.72
C VAL A 77 -24.02 9.98 18.01
N GLY A 78 -25.01 9.55 17.23
CA GLY A 78 -24.91 8.37 16.38
C GLY A 78 -24.35 7.14 17.11
N ALA A 79 -23.38 6.45 16.50
CA ALA A 79 -22.73 5.29 17.09
C ALA A 79 -21.62 5.62 18.11
N ALA A 80 -21.17 6.89 18.19
CA ALA A 80 -20.09 7.35 19.07
C ALA A 80 -18.80 6.49 19.08
N GLY A 81 -18.51 5.76 18.01
CA GLY A 81 -17.40 4.79 17.97
C GLY A 81 -16.02 5.41 18.24
N VAL A 82 -15.84 6.70 17.97
CA VAL A 82 -14.59 7.43 18.27
C VAL A 82 -14.30 7.55 19.77
N LEU A 83 -15.34 7.47 20.62
CA LEU A 83 -15.20 7.46 22.08
C LEU A 83 -14.95 6.05 22.64
N SER A 84 -15.04 5.03 21.79
CA SER A 84 -14.52 3.71 22.13
C SER A 84 -12.99 3.72 22.05
N GLU A 85 -12.35 2.95 22.93
CA GLU A 85 -10.90 2.78 22.89
C GLU A 85 -10.46 2.00 21.65
N ASP A 86 -11.23 0.97 21.29
CA ASP A 86 -10.86 -0.01 20.26
C ASP A 86 -10.94 0.58 18.85
N ALA A 87 -12.03 1.28 18.49
CA ALA A 87 -12.25 1.66 17.10
C ALA A 87 -11.19 2.63 16.55
N ALA A 88 -10.80 3.61 17.36
CA ALA A 88 -9.74 4.55 16.99
C ALA A 88 -8.36 3.88 17.00
N TYR A 89 -8.09 3.03 18.00
CA TYR A 89 -6.84 2.27 18.08
C TYR A 89 -6.64 1.35 16.87
N ASP A 90 -7.66 0.57 16.50
CA ASP A 90 -7.64 -0.35 15.37
C ASP A 90 -7.40 0.41 14.05
N ALA A 91 -8.10 1.53 13.86
CA ALA A 91 -7.94 2.35 12.67
C ALA A 91 -6.52 2.92 12.55
N LEU A 92 -5.98 3.50 13.62
CA LEU A 92 -4.62 4.07 13.64
C LEU A 92 -3.56 2.99 13.48
N SER A 93 -3.75 1.82 14.09
CA SER A 93 -2.86 0.66 13.97
C SER A 93 -2.83 0.11 12.53
N LEU A 94 -3.97 0.07 11.85
CA LEU A 94 -4.05 -0.32 10.45
C LEU A 94 -3.27 0.65 9.55
N TRP A 95 -3.43 1.96 9.76
CA TRP A 95 -2.66 2.99 9.03
C TRP A 95 -1.15 2.82 9.23
N TYR A 96 -0.72 2.57 10.47
CA TYR A 96 0.68 2.30 10.79
C TYR A 96 1.20 1.05 10.07
N GLY A 97 0.45 -0.06 10.10
CA GLY A 97 0.79 -1.30 9.39
C GLY A 97 0.97 -1.07 7.88
N CYS A 98 0.03 -0.38 7.25
CA CYS A 98 0.15 -0.01 5.83
C CYS A 98 1.39 0.86 5.56
N ALA A 99 1.73 1.80 6.46
CA ALA A 99 2.92 2.63 6.30
C ALA A 99 4.22 1.81 6.31
N VAL A 100 4.32 0.82 7.19
CA VAL A 100 5.46 -0.11 7.25
C VAL A 100 5.58 -0.90 5.94
N GLU A 101 4.49 -1.47 5.44
CA GLU A 101 4.49 -2.21 4.17
C GLU A 101 4.87 -1.33 2.97
N MET A 102 4.42 -0.07 2.94
CA MET A 102 4.80 0.88 1.90
C MET A 102 6.30 1.18 1.90
N VAL A 103 6.91 1.34 3.08
CA VAL A 103 8.35 1.57 3.21
C VAL A 103 9.15 0.34 2.75
N ASP A 104 8.75 -0.85 3.17
CA ASP A 104 9.41 -2.09 2.76
C ASP A 104 9.31 -2.31 1.24
N LEU A 105 8.12 -2.15 0.66
CA LEU A 105 7.93 -2.26 -0.79
C LEU A 105 8.76 -1.23 -1.56
N ALA A 106 8.81 0.02 -1.10
CA ALA A 106 9.65 1.05 -1.70
C ALA A 106 11.14 0.67 -1.65
N ALA A 107 11.61 0.13 -0.52
CA ALA A 107 12.98 -0.35 -0.38
C ALA A 107 13.29 -1.51 -1.34
N GLN A 108 12.35 -2.45 -1.54
CA GLN A 108 12.51 -3.55 -2.50
C GLN A 108 12.59 -3.05 -3.94
N LEU A 109 11.75 -2.08 -4.33
CA LEU A 109 11.72 -1.51 -5.68
C LEU A 109 12.97 -0.67 -6.01
N LEU A 110 13.55 -0.02 -5.01
CA LEU A 110 14.74 0.83 -5.18
C LEU A 110 16.06 0.05 -5.11
N LYS A 111 16.04 -1.20 -4.64
CA LYS A 111 17.24 -2.06 -4.64
C LYS A 111 17.62 -2.42 -6.08
N PRO A 112 18.85 -2.14 -6.53
CA PRO A 112 19.31 -2.52 -7.86
C PRO A 112 19.27 -4.04 -8.03
N THR A 113 18.73 -4.52 -9.15
CA THR A 113 18.67 -5.95 -9.48
C THR A 113 20.05 -6.58 -9.70
N SER A 114 21.12 -5.78 -9.75
CA SER A 114 22.51 -6.24 -9.88
C SER A 114 23.08 -6.87 -8.60
N ASP A 115 22.40 -6.75 -7.46
CA ASP A 115 22.85 -7.28 -6.16
C ASP A 115 22.25 -8.68 -5.83
N GLN A 116 21.55 -9.29 -6.79
CA GLN A 116 20.98 -10.65 -6.69
C GLN A 116 21.73 -11.69 -7.53
N ARG A 117 23.00 -11.45 -7.87
CA ARG A 117 23.87 -12.42 -8.58
C ARG A 117 25.02 -12.90 -7.73
#